data_AF-A0A967WXX3-F1
#
_entry.id   AF-A0A967WXX3-F1
#
_cell.length_a   1.000
_cell.length_b   1.000
_cell.length_c   1.000
_cell.angle_alpha   90.00
_cell.angle_beta   90.00
_cell.angle_gamma   90.00
#
_symmetry.space_group_name_H-M   'P 1'
#
loop_
_entity.id
_entity.type
_entity.pdbx_description
1 polymer ?
#
loop_
_entity_poly.entity_id
_entity_poly.type
_entity_poly.pdbx_seq_one_letter_code
_entity_poly.pdbx_strand_id
1 'polypeptide(L)' 'MSAQLSERVQRVKPSPTLAVTARANELRAQGQDIIGLGAGEPDFDTPDHIKEAAIAAIRAG' A
#
# COMPACT_ATOMS: atom_id res chain seq x y z
N MET A 1 -23.64 12.70 0.54
CA MET A 1 -24.22 11.40 0.15
C MET A 1 -23.68 10.34 1.12
N SER A 2 -24.50 9.83 2.04
CA SER A 2 -24.11 8.69 2.87
C SER A 2 -24.59 7.41 2.19
N ALA A 3 -23.68 6.69 1.54
CA ALA A 3 -23.99 5.35 1.06
C ALA A 3 -24.22 4.43 2.26
N GLN A 4 -25.39 3.81 2.35
CA GLN A 4 -25.70 2.86 3.41
C GLN A 4 -24.94 1.56 3.13
N LEU A 5 -23.90 1.29 3.91
CA LEU A 5 -23.04 0.12 3.72
C LEU A 5 -23.69 -1.14 4.30
N SER A 6 -23.46 -2.28 3.66
CA SER A 6 -23.94 -3.59 4.16
C SER A 6 -23.39 -3.90 5.56
N GLU A 7 -24.18 -4.61 6.38
CA GLU A 7 -23.80 -4.98 7.75
C GLU A 7 -22.49 -5.78 7.82
N ARG A 8 -22.19 -6.58 6.78
CA ARG A 8 -20.95 -7.36 6.71
C ARG A 8 -19.71 -6.47 6.69
N VAL A 9 -19.74 -5.35 5.98
CA VAL A 9 -18.63 -4.38 5.94
C VAL A 9 -18.50 -3.67 7.29
N GLN A 10 -19.61 -3.38 7.96
CA GLN A 10 -19.60 -2.71 9.27
C GLN A 10 -18.92 -3.56 10.36
N ARG A 11 -18.82 -4.88 10.20
CA ARG A 11 -18.12 -5.79 11.13
C ARG A 11 -16.61 -5.86 10.92
N VAL A 12 -16.08 -5.32 9.83
CA VAL A 12 -14.63 -5.32 9.56
C VAL A 12 -13.97 -4.30 10.47
N LYS A 13 -13.08 -4.76 11.33
CA LYS A 13 -12.31 -3.88 12.22
C LYS A 13 -11.28 -3.08 11.41
N PRO A 14 -11.01 -1.82 11.77
CA PRO A 14 -9.90 -1.07 11.21
C PRO A 14 -8.59 -1.84 11.36
N SER A 15 -7.74 -1.80 10.33
CA SER A 15 -6.47 -2.53 10.35
C SER A 15 -5.45 -1.82 11.25
N PRO A 16 -4.89 -2.50 12.27
CA PRO A 16 -3.84 -1.91 13.10
C PRO A 16 -2.54 -1.69 12.31
N THR A 17 -2.26 -2.50 11.29
CA THR A 17 -1.04 -2.34 10.47
C THR A 17 -1.10 -1.06 9.63
N LEU A 18 -2.27 -0.72 9.10
CA LEU A 18 -2.46 0.53 8.36
C LEU A 18 -2.26 1.76 9.25
N ALA A 19 -2.74 1.71 10.49
CA ALA A 19 -2.58 2.82 11.44
C ALA A 19 -1.10 3.09 11.76
N VAL A 20 -0.31 2.04 11.97
CA VAL A 20 1.14 2.17 12.23
C VAL A 20 1.87 2.72 11.00
N THR A 21 1.59 2.20 9.80
CA THR A 21 2.19 2.68 8.56
C THR A 21 1.84 4.16 8.28
N ALA A 22 0.59 4.55 8.49
CA ALA A 22 0.15 5.93 8.35
C ALA A 22 0.91 6.87 9.29
N ARG A 23 1.04 6.48 10.57
CA ARG A 23 1.78 7.27 11.56
C ARG A 23 3.27 7.38 11.23
N ALA A 24 3.90 6.30 10.79
CA ALA A 24 5.30 6.32 10.37
C ALA A 24 5.52 7.26 9.17
N ASN A 25 4.59 7.25 8.19
CA ASN A 25 4.65 8.13 7.04
C ASN A 25 4.48 9.61 7.42
N GLU A 26 3.56 9.93 8.35
CA GLU A 26 3.41 11.29 8.88
C GLU A 26 4.68 11.81 9.55
N LEU A 27 5.31 10.98 10.40
CA LEU A 27 6.54 11.37 11.11
C LEU A 27 7.71 11.58 10.15
N ARG A 28 7.84 10.75 9.10
CA ARG A 28 8.82 10.99 8.02
C ARG A 28 8.54 12.30 7.27
N ALA A 29 7.29 12.60 6.98
CA ALA A 29 6.91 13.85 6.32
C ALA A 29 7.21 15.09 7.17
N GLN A 30 7.25 14.94 8.50
CA GLN A 30 7.67 15.98 9.45
C GLN A 30 9.20 16.09 9.59
N GLY A 31 9.97 15.32 8.81
CA GLY A 31 11.43 15.34 8.81
C GLY A 31 12.08 14.49 9.92
N GLN A 32 11.31 13.62 10.59
CA GLN A 32 11.88 12.67 11.56
C GLN A 32 12.49 11.46 10.84
N ASP A 33 13.65 11.02 11.34
CA ASP A 33 14.31 9.80 10.86
C ASP A 33 13.61 8.56 11.42
N ILE A 34 12.90 7.82 10.55
CA ILE A 34 12.05 6.68 10.91
C ILE A 34 12.41 5.47 10.06
N ILE A 35 12.95 4.44 10.70
CA ILE A 35 13.25 3.14 10.07
C ILE A 35 11.98 2.27 10.09
N GLY A 36 11.44 1.99 8.90
CA GLY A 36 10.25 1.16 8.75
C GLY A 36 10.60 -0.33 8.66
N LEU A 37 10.47 -1.08 9.75
CA LEU A 37 10.66 -2.55 9.77
C LEU A 37 9.34 -3.33 9.61
N GLY A 38 8.28 -2.65 9.18
CA GLY A 38 6.93 -3.22 9.02
C GLY A 38 6.54 -3.54 7.58
N ALA A 39 7.43 -3.31 6.60
CA ALA A 39 7.16 -3.66 5.21
C ALA A 39 7.14 -5.20 5.08
N GLY A 40 6.05 -5.73 4.52
CA GLY A 40 5.91 -7.16 4.23
C GLY A 40 6.33 -7.53 2.80
N GLU A 41 6.83 -6.55 2.05
CA GLU A 41 7.26 -6.69 0.65
C GLU A 41 8.78 -6.46 0.53
N PRO A 42 9.44 -7.07 -0.48
CA PRO A 42 10.86 -6.84 -0.72
C PRO A 42 11.16 -5.38 -1.03
N ASP A 43 12.38 -4.95 -0.71
CA ASP A 43 12.93 -3.63 -1.03
C ASP A 43 13.41 -3.50 -2.49
N PHE A 44 13.48 -4.62 -3.21
CA PHE A 44 13.86 -4.64 -4.61
C PHE A 44 12.72 -4.20 -5.51
N ASP A 45 13.06 -3.40 -6.53
CA ASP A 45 12.14 -3.08 -7.60
C ASP A 45 11.85 -4.34 -8.45
N THR A 46 10.73 -4.31 -9.17
CA THR A 46 10.36 -5.37 -10.10
C THR A 46 11.43 -5.50 -11.20
N PRO A 47 11.93 -6.71 -11.51
CA PRO A 47 12.90 -6.93 -12.58
C PRO A 47 12.48 -6.39 -13.95
N ASP A 48 13.43 -5.86 -14.71
CA ASP A 48 13.14 -5.18 -15.99
C ASP A 48 12.44 -6.06 -17.02
N HIS A 49 12.82 -7.34 -17.11
CA HIS A 49 12.16 -8.28 -18.03
C HIS A 49 10.67 -8.48 -17.74
N ILE A 50 10.25 -8.34 -16.47
CA ILE A 50 8.84 -8.42 -16.06
C ILE A 50 8.12 -7.11 -16.43
N LYS A 51 8.77 -5.96 -16.20
CA LYS A 51 8.24 -4.65 -16.61
C LYS A 51 8.03 -4.58 -18.13
N GLU A 52 9.01 -5.01 -18.91
CA GLU A 52 8.94 -5.02 -20.37
C GLU A 52 7.84 -5.96 -20.89
N ALA A 53 7.67 -7.14 -20.28
CA ALA A 53 6.57 -8.05 -20.62
C ALA A 53 5.20 -7.41 -20.34
N ALA A 54 5.04 -6.72 -19.21
CA ALA A 54 3.81 -6.01 -18.87
C ALA A 54 3.53 -4.85 -19.85
N ILE A 55 4.56 -4.08 -20.21
CA ILE A 55 4.46 -3.00 -21.21
C ILE A 55 4.06 -3.56 -22.58
N ALA A 56 4.67 -4.67 -23.00
CA ALA A 56 4.34 -5.32 -24.27
C ALA A 56 2.88 -5.79 -24.30
N ALA A 57 2.39 -6.41 -23.22
CA ALA A 57 1.00 -6.83 -23.11
C ALA A 57 0.04 -5.63 -23.21
N ILE A 58 0.30 -4.53 -22.49
CA ILE A 58 -0.52 -3.31 -22.58
C ILE A 58 -0.55 -2.75 -24.01
N ARG A 59 0.58 -2.79 -24.73
CA ARG A 59 0.67 -2.33 -26.12
C ARG A 59 -0.01 -3.27 -27.12
N ALA A 60 -0.11 -4.56 -26.80
CA ALA A 60 -0.70 -5.57 -27.67
C ALA A 60 -2.24 -5.57 -27.65
N GLY A 61 -2.87 -4.99 -26.62
CA GLY A 61 -4.33 -4.92 -26.45
C GLY A 61 -4.90 -6.14 -25.73
#